data_AF-A0A7S2CXN6-F1
#
_entry.id   AF-A0A7S2CXN6-F1
#
_cell.length_a   1.000
_cell.length_b   1.000
_cell.length_c   1.000
_cell.angle_alpha   90.00
_cell.angle_beta   90.00
_cell.angle_gamma   90.00
#
_symmetry.space_group_name_H-M   'P 1'
#
loop_
_entity.id
_entity.type
_entity.pdbx_description
1 polymer ?
#
loop_
_entity_poly.entity_id
_entity_poly.type
_entity_poly.pdbx_seq_one_letter_code
_entity_poly.pdbx_strand_id
1 'polypeptide(L)'
;MDAGGNKALPEIGPFFKDVINRYFQEKSIAVTVKYIDPSYMIRSVPANASDALLCMQLAQNAVHGSMAGHTCFSTGLCNNRLVYLPIPALVKHSPRGLKKGGRTWERVLSVTGQPNRPIEGTAIEASASRSASPVGRRPSIF
;
A
#
# COMPACT_ATOMS: atom_id res chain seq x y z
N MET A 1 16.18 -6.81 -17.44
CA MET A 1 16.48 -7.10 -16.02
C MET A 1 17.46 -6.05 -15.55
N ASP A 2 17.34 -5.59 -14.31
CA ASP A 2 18.34 -4.68 -13.74
C ASP A 2 19.64 -5.44 -13.39
N ALA A 3 20.68 -4.71 -12.98
CA ALA A 3 21.96 -5.32 -12.57
C ALA A 3 21.84 -6.23 -11.33
N GLY A 4 20.75 -6.11 -10.57
CA GLY A 4 20.45 -6.92 -9.39
C GLY A 4 19.59 -8.17 -9.68
N GLY A 5 19.24 -8.42 -10.95
CA GLY A 5 18.40 -9.55 -11.35
C GLY A 5 16.90 -9.35 -11.13
N ASN A 6 16.45 -8.14 -10.76
CA ASN A 6 15.03 -7.82 -10.62
C ASN A 6 14.37 -7.65 -11.99
N LYS A 7 13.11 -8.07 -12.07
CA LYS A 7 12.26 -7.86 -13.25
C LYS A 7 11.90 -6.37 -13.33
N ALA A 8 12.23 -5.75 -14.47
CA ALA A 8 11.78 -4.40 -14.77
C ALA A 8 10.25 -4.41 -14.91
N LEU A 9 9.57 -3.58 -14.12
CA LEU A 9 8.13 -3.40 -14.20
C LEU A 9 7.79 -2.46 -15.36
N PRO A 10 6.69 -2.71 -16.10
CA PRO A 10 6.24 -1.80 -17.14
C PRO A 10 5.81 -0.45 -16.56
N GLU A 11 6.02 0.62 -17.32
CA GLU A 11 5.63 1.97 -16.92
C GLU A 11 4.10 2.16 -16.99
N ILE A 12 3.44 1.94 -15.86
CA ILE A 12 1.98 2.01 -15.75
C ILE A 12 1.44 3.45 -15.86
N GLY A 13 2.24 4.45 -15.48
CA GLY A 13 1.85 5.86 -15.46
C GLY A 13 1.55 6.43 -16.86
N PRO A 14 2.53 6.39 -17.80
CA PRO A 14 2.32 6.78 -19.19
C PRO A 14 1.21 5.98 -19.86
N PHE A 15 1.16 4.66 -19.58
CA PHE A 15 0.08 3.80 -20.09
C PHE A 15 -1.32 4.34 -19.72
N PHE A 16 -1.55 4.70 -18.45
CA PHE A 16 -2.84 5.25 -18.05
C PHE A 16 -3.13 6.60 -18.69
N LYS A 17 -2.12 7.47 -18.82
CA LYS A 17 -2.28 8.77 -19.49
C LYS A 17 -2.80 8.60 -20.92
N ASP A 18 -2.21 7.67 -21.66
CA ASP A 18 -2.58 7.40 -23.06
C ASP A 18 -3.98 6.80 -23.18
N VAL A 19 -4.33 5.85 -22.30
CA VAL A 19 -5.67 5.26 -22.26
C VAL A 19 -6.75 6.31 -21.94
N ILE A 20 -6.49 7.20 -20.99
CA ILE A 20 -7.43 8.27 -20.61
C ILE A 20 -7.60 9.25 -21.78
N ASN A 21 -6.50 9.68 -22.41
CA ASN A 21 -6.56 10.59 -23.56
C ASN A 21 -7.36 9.98 -24.71
N ARG A 22 -7.12 8.70 -25.04
CA ARG A 22 -7.85 8.00 -26.10
C ARG A 22 -9.36 7.95 -25.81
N TYR A 23 -9.73 7.60 -24.58
CA TYR A 23 -11.14 7.52 -24.18
C TYR A 23 -11.89 8.85 -24.33
N PHE A 24 -11.28 9.97 -23.94
CA PHE A 24 -11.91 11.29 -24.06
C PHE A 24 -11.88 11.82 -25.50
N GLN A 25 -10.88 11.44 -26.30
CA GLN A 25 -10.83 11.73 -27.73
C GLN A 25 -11.95 11.03 -28.50
N GLU A 26 -12.21 9.74 -28.21
CA GLU A 26 -13.33 8.98 -28.79
C GLU A 26 -14.70 9.62 -28.46
N LYS A 27 -14.80 10.32 -27.34
CA LYS A 27 -16.03 11.02 -26.91
C LYS A 27 -16.10 12.49 -27.32
N SER A 28 -15.10 13.00 -28.04
CA SER A 28 -14.99 14.42 -28.44
C SER A 28 -15.05 15.40 -27.26
N ILE A 29 -14.50 15.02 -26.10
CA ILE A 29 -14.43 15.88 -24.91
C ILE A 29 -13.01 16.42 -24.78
N ALA A 30 -12.86 17.74 -24.77
CA ALA A 30 -11.56 18.37 -24.54
C ALA A 30 -11.14 18.21 -23.06
N VAL A 31 -10.05 17.46 -22.81
CA VAL A 31 -9.51 17.22 -21.46
C VAL A 31 -8.00 17.50 -21.46
N THR A 32 -7.50 18.10 -20.37
CA THR A 32 -6.07 18.27 -20.12
C THR A 32 -5.62 17.28 -19.05
N VAL A 33 -4.85 16.26 -19.43
CA VAL A 33 -4.31 15.26 -18.49
C VAL A 33 -2.87 15.60 -18.12
N LYS A 34 -2.63 15.91 -16.85
CA LYS A 34 -1.29 16.13 -16.30
C LYS A 34 -0.81 14.89 -15.57
N TYR A 35 0.28 14.31 -16.05
CA TYR A 35 0.97 13.20 -15.39
C TYR A 35 2.08 13.75 -14.50
N ILE A 36 2.12 13.30 -13.25
CA ILE A 36 3.14 13.69 -12.26
C ILE A 36 3.76 12.40 -11.74
N ASP A 37 5.08 12.27 -11.89
CA ASP A 37 5.84 11.17 -11.29
C ASP A 37 6.73 11.69 -10.15
N PRO A 38 6.27 11.54 -8.89
CA PRO A 38 7.04 11.97 -7.73
C PRO A 38 8.04 10.91 -7.24
N SER A 39 8.29 9.82 -7.98
CA SER A 39 9.09 8.69 -7.50
C SER A 39 10.47 9.09 -7.00
N TYR A 40 11.20 9.93 -7.75
CA TYR A 40 12.51 10.43 -7.33
C TYR A 40 12.41 11.40 -6.15
N MET A 41 11.41 12.29 -6.16
CA MET A 41 11.19 13.26 -5.07
C MET A 41 10.95 12.57 -3.74
N ILE A 42 10.10 11.55 -3.72
CA ILE A 42 9.76 10.81 -2.49
C ILE A 42 11.00 10.09 -1.93
N ARG A 43 11.89 9.58 -2.79
CA ARG A 43 13.06 8.78 -2.39
C ARG A 43 14.31 9.60 -2.07
N SER A 44 14.36 10.86 -2.46
CA SER A 44 15.56 11.71 -2.35
C SER A 44 15.46 12.79 -1.28
N VAL A 45 14.28 12.95 -0.68
CA VAL A 45 14.06 13.88 0.43
C VAL A 45 14.72 13.33 1.71
N PRO A 46 15.36 14.19 2.54
CA PRO A 46 15.93 13.76 3.80
C PRO A 46 14.88 13.17 4.75
N ALA A 47 15.31 12.26 5.62
CA ALA A 47 14.45 11.63 6.61
C ALA A 47 13.79 12.67 7.51
N ASN A 48 12.49 12.50 7.79
CA ASN A 48 11.81 13.29 8.81
C ASN A 48 12.32 12.90 10.22
N ALA A 49 11.98 13.69 11.24
CA ALA A 49 12.44 13.44 12.61
C ALA A 49 12.05 12.05 13.13
N SER A 50 10.84 11.57 12.81
CA SER A 50 10.35 10.25 13.22
C SER A 50 11.14 9.11 12.57
N ASP A 51 11.43 9.22 11.27
CA ASP A 51 12.21 8.25 10.51
C ASP A 51 13.66 8.26 10.97
N ALA A 52 14.23 9.43 11.29
CA ALA A 52 15.56 9.55 11.85
C ALA A 52 15.67 8.82 13.21
N LEU A 53 14.69 9.00 14.10
CA LEU A 53 14.63 8.29 15.38
C LEU A 53 14.49 6.77 15.18
N LEU A 54 13.62 6.34 14.27
CA LEU A 54 13.45 4.92 13.96
C LEU A 54 14.74 4.30 13.39
N CYS A 55 15.42 4.98 12.47
CA CYS A 55 16.71 4.54 11.92
C CYS A 55 17.77 4.41 13.01
N MET A 56 17.86 5.39 13.93
CA MET A 56 18.76 5.34 15.07
C MET A 56 18.49 4.13 15.96
N GLN A 57 17.22 3.90 16.32
CA GLN A 57 16.80 2.77 17.14
C GLN A 57 17.11 1.42 16.48
N LEU A 58 16.82 1.27 15.19
CA LEU A 58 17.13 0.05 14.44
C LEU A 58 18.65 -0.21 14.40
N ALA A 59 19.44 0.82 14.10
CA ALA A 59 20.89 0.72 14.01
C ALA A 59 21.53 0.30 15.36
N GLN A 60 21.13 0.94 16.46
CA GLN A 60 21.64 0.59 17.80
C GLN A 60 21.32 -0.86 18.16
N ASN A 61 20.10 -1.32 17.90
CA ASN A 61 19.72 -2.71 18.18
C ASN A 61 20.44 -3.72 17.29
N ALA A 62 20.75 -3.35 16.04
CA ALA A 62 21.51 -4.20 15.14
C ALA A 62 22.94 -4.40 15.68
N VAL A 63 23.59 -3.30 16.11
CA VAL A 63 24.91 -3.36 16.73
C VAL A 63 24.88 -4.20 18.01
N HIS A 64 23.91 -3.97 18.90
CA HIS A 64 23.79 -4.77 20.13
C HIS A 64 23.59 -6.26 19.84
N GLY A 65 22.75 -6.61 18.85
CA GLY A 65 22.51 -7.99 18.47
C GLY A 65 23.76 -8.66 17.89
N SER A 66 24.51 -7.94 17.04
CA SER A 66 25.79 -8.39 16.51
C SER A 66 26.84 -8.58 17.61
N MET A 67 26.93 -7.65 18.56
CA MET A 67 27.86 -7.74 19.70
C MET A 67 27.51 -8.88 20.67
N ALA A 68 26.22 -9.23 20.78
CA ALA A 68 25.76 -10.41 21.53
C ALA A 68 26.03 -11.74 20.80
N GLY A 69 26.57 -11.70 19.58
CA GLY A 69 26.90 -12.89 18.78
C GLY A 69 25.74 -13.42 17.91
N HIS A 70 24.65 -12.66 17.76
CA HIS A 70 23.59 -13.03 16.83
C HIS A 70 24.03 -12.76 15.38
N THR A 71 23.68 -13.68 14.47
CA THR A 71 23.95 -13.57 13.04
C THR A 71 22.68 -13.89 12.24
N CYS A 72 22.67 -13.56 10.95
CA CYS A 72 21.56 -13.85 10.04
C CYS A 72 20.18 -13.33 10.51
N PHE A 73 20.17 -12.19 11.19
CA PHE A 73 18.96 -11.52 11.67
C PHE A 73 18.84 -10.10 11.09
N SER A 74 17.63 -9.56 11.13
CA SER A 74 17.33 -8.16 10.84
C SER A 74 16.57 -7.57 12.02
N THR A 75 16.81 -6.31 12.34
CA THR A 75 16.02 -5.57 13.34
C THR A 75 14.75 -5.03 12.71
N GLY A 76 13.61 -5.20 13.38
CA GLY A 76 12.34 -4.66 12.91
C GLY A 76 11.45 -4.18 14.05
N LEU A 77 10.49 -3.32 13.71
CA LEU A 77 9.44 -2.88 14.63
C LEU A 77 8.21 -3.78 14.48
N CYS A 78 7.83 -4.47 15.55
CA CYS A 78 6.64 -5.32 15.64
C CYS A 78 5.81 -4.90 16.85
N ASN A 79 4.56 -4.50 16.62
CA ASN A 79 3.64 -4.03 17.68
C ASN A 79 4.31 -3.00 18.61
N ASN A 80 4.97 -2.00 18.03
CA ASN A 80 5.66 -0.93 18.75
C ASN A 80 6.83 -1.38 19.63
N ARG A 81 7.39 -2.58 19.38
CA ARG A 81 8.58 -3.12 20.04
C ARG A 81 9.63 -3.48 19.01
N LEU A 82 10.89 -3.24 19.36
CA LEU A 82 12.04 -3.60 18.52
C LEU A 82 12.37 -5.08 18.76
N VAL A 83 12.44 -5.85 17.68
CA VAL A 83 12.64 -7.30 17.73
C VAL A 83 13.69 -7.74 16.70
N TYR A 84 14.34 -8.87 16.98
CA TYR A 84 15.22 -9.56 16.04
C TYR A 84 14.40 -10.55 15.21
N LEU A 85 14.50 -10.42 13.90
CA LEU A 85 13.78 -11.22 12.92
C LEU A 85 14.77 -12.07 12.13
N PRO A 86 14.66 -13.41 12.14
CA PRO A 86 15.49 -14.26 11.30
C PRO A 86 15.25 -13.96 9.82
N ILE A 87 16.33 -13.74 9.06
CA ILE A 87 16.26 -13.43 7.63
C ILE A 87 15.46 -14.48 6.83
N PRO A 88 15.61 -15.81 7.07
CA PRO A 88 14.83 -16.80 6.33
C PRO A 88 13.32 -16.67 6.52
N ALA A 89 12.88 -16.34 7.73
CA ALA A 89 11.47 -16.11 8.02
C ALA A 89 10.98 -14.81 7.37
N LEU A 90 11.80 -13.76 7.39
CA LEU A 90 11.48 -12.48 6.78
C LEU A 90 11.26 -12.60 5.27
N VAL A 91 12.17 -13.29 4.57
CA VAL A 91 12.11 -13.47 3.12
C VAL A 91 10.91 -14.33 2.73
N LYS A 92 10.61 -15.40 3.49
CA LYS A 92 9.45 -16.29 3.23
C LYS A 92 8.10 -15.57 3.34
N HIS A 93 7.98 -14.58 4.22
CA HIS A 93 6.73 -13.86 4.46
C HIS A 93 6.67 -12.48 3.78
N SER A 94 7.73 -12.07 3.08
CA SER A 94 7.79 -10.84 2.31
C SER A 94 7.36 -11.09 0.85
N PRO A 95 6.66 -10.15 0.18
CA PRO A 95 6.17 -8.85 0.66
C PRO A 95 4.83 -8.93 1.41
N ARG A 96 4.59 -7.98 2.33
CA ARG A 96 3.28 -7.83 2.98
C ARG A 96 2.31 -7.09 2.05
N GLY A 97 1.20 -7.74 1.71
CA GLY A 97 0.11 -7.16 0.91
C GLY A 97 -0.94 -6.43 1.75
N LEU A 98 -1.65 -5.49 1.11
CA LEU A 98 -2.82 -4.86 1.70
C LEU A 98 -3.96 -5.88 1.85
N LYS A 99 -4.55 -5.97 3.05
CA LYS A 99 -5.73 -6.81 3.28
C LYS A 99 -6.97 -6.16 2.66
N LYS A 100 -7.59 -6.82 1.68
CA LYS A 100 -8.78 -6.34 0.96
C LYS A 100 -10.03 -6.19 1.84
N GLY A 101 -10.13 -6.91 2.96
CA GLY A 101 -11.18 -6.73 3.97
C GLY A 101 -10.72 -5.99 5.22
N GLY A 102 -9.58 -5.29 5.15
CA GLY A 102 -9.02 -4.58 6.29
C GLY A 102 -9.53 -3.15 6.38
N ARG A 103 -9.51 -2.60 7.60
CA ARG A 103 -9.85 -1.20 7.88
C ARG A 103 -9.16 -0.18 6.97
N THR A 104 -7.92 -0.45 6.56
CA THR A 104 -7.19 0.43 5.64
C THR A 104 -7.83 0.47 4.25
N TRP A 105 -8.28 -0.66 3.72
CA TRP A 105 -8.96 -0.71 2.42
C TRP A 105 -10.34 -0.06 2.48
N GLU A 106 -11.09 -0.29 3.57
CA GLU A 106 -12.38 0.37 3.80
C GLU A 106 -12.25 1.90 3.83
N ARG A 107 -11.18 2.43 4.44
CA ARG A 107 -10.90 3.87 4.41
C ARG A 107 -10.70 4.37 2.97
N VAL A 108 -9.96 3.64 2.14
CA VAL A 108 -9.77 3.99 0.72
C VAL A 108 -11.11 4.01 -0.02
N LEU A 109 -11.96 3.00 0.17
CA LEU A 109 -13.29 2.97 -0.43
C LEU A 109 -14.18 4.14 0.04
N SER A 110 -14.13 4.48 1.33
CA SER A 110 -14.94 5.58 1.88
C SER A 110 -14.54 6.95 1.34
N VAL A 111 -13.25 7.16 1.05
CA VAL A 111 -12.73 8.43 0.52
C VAL A 111 -12.92 8.52 -1.00
N THR A 112 -12.71 7.42 -1.71
CA THR A 112 -12.78 7.41 -3.19
C THR A 112 -14.21 7.26 -3.73
N GLY A 113 -15.15 6.78 -2.91
CA GLY A 113 -16.53 6.49 -3.33
C GLY A 113 -16.63 5.35 -4.35
N GLN A 114 -15.55 4.58 -4.56
CA GLN A 114 -15.57 3.47 -5.50
C GLN A 114 -16.45 2.33 -4.99
N PRO A 115 -17.20 1.65 -5.88
CA PRO A 115 -18.02 0.51 -5.47
C PRO A 115 -17.11 -0.62 -4.98
N ASN A 116 -17.48 -1.22 -3.84
CA ASN A 116 -16.80 -2.40 -3.32
C ASN A 116 -17.17 -3.62 -4.19
N ARG A 117 -16.43 -3.84 -5.29
CA ARG A 117 -16.68 -5.00 -6.15
C ARG A 117 -16.15 -6.26 -5.45
N PRO A 118 -16.98 -7.29 -5.22
CA PRO A 118 -16.47 -8.59 -4.84
C PRO A 118 -15.57 -9.10 -5.98
N ILE A 119 -14.36 -9.49 -5.62
CA ILE A 119 -13.42 -10.14 -6.53
C ILE A 119 -13.97 -11.51 -6.90
N GLU A 120 -14.15 -11.78 -8.20
CA GLU A 120 -14.42 -13.13 -8.69
C GLU A 120 -13.32 -14.07 -8.15
N GLY A 121 -13.72 -15.02 -7.30
CA GLY A 121 -12.82 -15.97 -6.63
C GLY A 121 -12.88 -15.96 -5.09
N THR A 122 -13.52 -14.98 -4.46
CA THR A 122 -13.96 -15.11 -3.05
C THR A 122 -15.48 -15.04 -3.01
N ALA A 123 -16.13 -16.14 -3.38
CA ALA A 123 -17.52 -16.38 -3.02
C ALA A 123 -17.58 -16.51 -1.49
N ILE A 124 -17.72 -15.38 -0.80
CA ILE A 124 -18.55 -15.40 0.40
C ILE A 124 -19.96 -15.45 -0.19
N GLU A 125 -20.53 -16.66 -0.21
CA GLU A 125 -21.94 -16.84 -0.41
C GLU A 125 -22.67 -15.80 0.45
N ALA A 126 -23.27 -14.82 -0.21
CA ALA A 126 -24.36 -14.07 0.37
C ALA A 126 -25.56 -15.03 0.43
N SER A 127 -25.47 -16.07 1.25
CA SER A 127 -26.57 -16.94 1.58
C SER A 127 -27.39 -16.27 2.68
N ALA A 128 -28.54 -15.79 2.22
CA ALA A 128 -29.82 -15.77 2.91
C ALA A 128 -30.03 -14.79 4.09
N SER A 129 -30.80 -13.76 3.75
CA SER A 129 -31.92 -13.22 4.56
C SER A 129 -31.58 -12.41 5.82
N ARG A 130 -31.84 -11.10 5.75
CA ARG A 130 -32.83 -10.44 6.62
C ARG A 130 -33.15 -9.03 6.09
N SER A 131 -34.40 -8.92 5.63
CA SER A 131 -35.27 -7.74 5.61
C SER A 131 -34.67 -6.40 5.16
N ALA A 132 -35.14 -5.95 4.00
CA ALA A 132 -35.21 -4.54 3.67
C ALA A 132 -35.79 -3.75 4.86
N SER A 133 -35.01 -2.80 5.37
CA SER A 133 -35.50 -1.68 6.15
C SER A 133 -34.96 -0.42 5.47
N PRO A 134 -35.81 0.55 5.10
CA PRO A 134 -35.35 1.74 4.41
C PRO A 134 -34.61 2.60 5.44
N VAL A 135 -33.27 2.56 5.43
CA VAL A 135 -32.47 3.49 6.22
C VAL A 135 -32.68 4.88 5.61
N GLY A 136 -33.54 5.64 6.28
CA GLY A 136 -33.86 7.02 5.95
C GLY A 136 -32.60 7.88 5.84
N ARG A 137 -32.67 8.85 4.93
CA ARG A 137 -31.76 10.00 4.87
C ARG A 137 -31.62 10.56 6.29
N ARG A 138 -30.41 10.52 6.84
CA ARG A 138 -30.12 11.32 8.04
C ARG A 138 -30.27 12.80 7.65
N PRO A 139 -31.10 13.60 8.35
CA PRO A 139 -31.16 15.02 8.08
C PRO A 139 -29.81 15.64 8.42
N SER A 140 -29.39 16.60 7.60
CA SER A 140 -28.27 17.48 7.87
C SER A 140 -28.54 18.24 9.17
N ILE A 141 -27.73 18.00 10.19
CA ILE A 141 -27.63 18.89 11.34
C ILE A 141 -26.34 19.65 11.10
N PHE A 142 -26.49 20.96 10.85
CA PHE A 142 -25.50 22.04 10.72
C PHE A 142 -24.06 21.66 10.35
#